data_AF-A0A2E4KI39-F1
#
_entry.id   AF-A0A2E4KI39-F1
#
_cell.length_a   1.000
_cell.length_b   1.000
_cell.length_c   1.000
_cell.angle_alpha   90.00
_cell.angle_beta   90.00
_cell.angle_gamma   90.00
#
_symmetry.space_group_name_H-M   'P 1'
#
loop_
_entity.id
_entity.type
_entity.pdbx_description
1 polymer ?
#
loop_
_entity_poly.entity_id
_entity_poly.type
_entity_poly.pdbx_seq_one_letter_code
_entity_poly.pdbx_strand_id
1 'polypeptide(L)'
;MPAWTLPSLTAEIFDVLMKLLMDNHSMVPSYMHGVIDMVDARKVKDMVAKKSSQFMGSMAGAGKMPPHKHCRICHEAIPVKADPRVCKNQECIDQNEKDEKNQKTVRIAMFVFFGIFAVPYILVLVSRIIG
;
A
#
# COMPACT_ATOMS: atom_id res chain seq x y z
N MET A 1 24.48 -10.78 48.10
CA MET A 1 23.64 -11.06 46.92
C MET A 1 22.54 -10.02 46.86
N PRO A 2 22.43 -9.21 45.79
CA PRO A 2 21.13 -8.68 45.39
C PRO A 2 20.82 -8.97 43.92
N ALA A 3 19.52 -9.08 43.68
CA ALA A 3 18.89 -9.60 42.49
C ALA A 3 18.91 -8.60 41.32
N TRP A 4 19.18 -9.12 40.14
CA TRP A 4 19.13 -8.44 38.85
C TRP A 4 17.65 -8.22 38.49
N THR A 5 17.18 -6.98 38.54
CA THR A 5 15.90 -6.57 37.94
C THR A 5 16.22 -5.63 36.79
N LEU A 6 16.30 -6.18 35.59
CA LEU A 6 16.39 -5.45 34.33
C LEU A 6 15.17 -5.80 33.47
N PRO A 7 14.15 -4.93 33.43
CA PRO A 7 13.33 -4.84 32.22
C PRO A 7 13.04 -3.39 31.78
N SER A 8 13.83 -2.39 32.19
CA SER A 8 13.53 -0.98 31.84
C SER A 8 14.15 -0.51 30.52
N LEU A 9 15.23 -1.13 30.04
CA LEU A 9 15.93 -0.64 28.84
C LEU A 9 15.22 -1.04 27.54
N THR A 10 14.50 -2.16 27.53
CA THR A 10 13.81 -2.65 26.33
C THR A 10 12.47 -1.94 26.09
N ALA A 11 11.78 -1.49 27.14
CA ALA A 11 10.54 -0.74 27.02
C ALA A 11 10.77 0.67 26.45
N GLU A 12 11.77 1.39 26.95
CA GLU A 12 12.12 2.74 26.47
C GLU A 12 12.59 2.73 25.01
N ILE A 13 13.42 1.74 24.63
CA ILE A 13 13.86 1.58 23.23
C ILE A 13 12.69 1.22 22.33
N PHE A 14 11.75 0.41 22.82
CA PHE A 14 10.55 0.05 22.07
C PHE A 14 9.62 1.25 21.86
N ASP A 15 9.41 2.07 22.89
CA ASP A 15 8.62 3.30 22.80
C ASP A 15 9.26 4.32 21.85
N VAL A 16 10.58 4.52 21.92
CA VAL A 16 11.31 5.40 21.00
C VAL A 16 11.21 4.88 19.56
N LEU A 17 11.36 3.57 19.34
CA LEU A 17 11.25 2.96 18.01
C LEU A 17 9.83 3.08 17.44
N MET A 18 8.79 2.84 18.26
CA MET A 18 7.39 3.00 17.86
C MET A 18 7.05 4.46 17.54
N LYS A 19 7.59 5.42 18.31
CA LYS A 19 7.42 6.85 18.07
C LYS A 19 8.05 7.28 16.74
N LEU A 20 9.29 6.84 16.47
CA LEU A 20 9.98 7.09 15.21
C LEU A 20 9.30 6.44 13.98
N LEU A 21 8.67 5.27 14.16
CA LEU A 21 7.89 4.62 13.08
C LEU A 21 6.57 5.37 12.80
N MET A 22 5.90 5.92 13.83
CA MET A 22 4.66 6.67 13.68
C MET A 22 4.87 8.08 13.11
N ASP A 23 6.03 8.69 13.35
CA ASP A 23 6.34 10.04 12.85
C ASP A 23 6.59 10.12 11.33
N ASN A 24 6.74 8.99 10.61
CA ASN A 24 7.04 8.97 9.17
C ASN A 24 5.82 8.71 8.25
N HIS A 25 4.59 8.64 8.77
CA HIS A 25 3.40 8.34 7.95
C HIS A 25 2.37 9.48 7.82
N SER A 26 2.73 10.70 8.23
CA SER A 26 1.77 11.81 8.33
C SER A 26 2.03 12.93 7.34
N MET A 27 1.92 12.65 6.04
CA MET A 27 1.62 13.70 5.07
C MET A 27 0.62 13.21 4.01
N VAL A 28 -0.65 13.10 4.42
CA VAL A 28 -1.79 13.13 3.50
C VAL A 28 -2.58 14.41 3.80
N PRO A 29 -2.60 15.41 2.90
CA PRO A 29 -3.30 16.67 3.12
C PRO A 29 -4.84 16.50 3.16
N SER A 30 -5.48 17.15 4.15
CA SER A 30 -6.90 17.04 4.50
C SER A 30 -7.85 17.93 3.65
N TYR A 31 -7.55 18.21 2.38
CA TYR A 31 -8.31 19.18 1.57
C TYR A 31 -9.49 18.59 0.76
N MET A 32 -9.84 17.32 0.93
CA MET A 32 -10.89 16.65 0.15
C MET A 32 -12.18 16.39 0.95
N HIS A 33 -12.62 17.37 1.73
CA HIS A 33 -13.87 17.26 2.51
C HIS A 33 -14.72 18.54 2.40
N GLY A 34 -14.91 19.03 1.19
CA GLY A 34 -15.58 20.31 0.98
C GLY A 34 -16.18 20.54 -0.40
N VAL A 35 -16.85 19.55 -1.00
CA VAL A 35 -17.84 19.81 -2.07
C VAL A 35 -18.96 18.77 -2.00
N ILE A 36 -19.80 18.86 -0.96
CA ILE A 36 -21.15 18.29 -1.02
C ILE A 36 -22.11 19.46 -1.17
N ASP A 37 -22.02 20.13 -2.33
CA ASP A 37 -23.17 20.84 -2.84
C ASP A 37 -24.19 19.80 -3.32
N MET A 38 -25.44 20.03 -2.94
CA MET A 38 -26.56 19.15 -3.20
C MET A 38 -26.73 18.95 -4.71
N VAL A 39 -26.17 17.86 -5.25
CA VAL A 39 -26.36 17.47 -6.64
C VAL A 39 -27.74 16.82 -6.77
N ASP A 40 -28.61 17.41 -7.60
CA ASP A 40 -29.97 16.91 -7.80
C ASP A 40 -29.96 15.47 -8.34
N ALA A 41 -30.42 14.52 -7.53
CA ALA A 41 -30.29 13.09 -7.79
C ALA A 41 -30.97 12.65 -9.11
N ARG A 42 -31.96 13.41 -9.61
CA ARG A 42 -32.61 13.12 -10.89
C ARG A 42 -31.73 13.57 -12.05
N LYS A 43 -31.17 14.77 -11.96
CA LYS A 43 -30.26 15.33 -12.97
C LYS A 43 -28.96 14.52 -13.08
N VAL A 44 -28.44 13.99 -11.98
CA VAL A 44 -27.26 13.09 -11.99
C VAL A 44 -27.58 11.79 -12.70
N LYS A 45 -28.73 11.17 -12.43
CA LYS A 45 -29.13 9.92 -13.10
C LYS A 45 -29.27 10.11 -14.60
N ASP A 46 -29.85 11.22 -15.06
CA ASP A 46 -29.99 11.49 -16.49
C ASP A 46 -28.64 11.80 -17.16
N MET A 47 -27.75 12.55 -16.50
CA MET A 47 -26.40 12.79 -17.01
C MET A 47 -25.53 11.52 -17.01
N VAL A 48 -25.65 10.67 -16.00
CA VAL A 48 -24.94 9.39 -15.93
C VAL A 48 -25.52 8.40 -16.95
N ALA A 49 -26.84 8.35 -17.17
CA ALA A 49 -27.45 7.52 -18.21
C ALA A 49 -27.03 7.97 -19.61
N LYS A 50 -27.01 9.29 -19.86
CA LYS A 50 -26.57 9.86 -21.14
C LYS A 50 -25.06 9.70 -21.35
N LYS A 51 -24.24 9.92 -20.33
CA LYS A 51 -22.77 9.79 -20.42
C LYS A 51 -22.32 8.33 -20.40
N SER A 52 -23.04 7.43 -19.72
CA SER A 52 -22.78 5.99 -19.75
C SER A 52 -23.18 5.38 -21.09
N SER A 53 -24.31 5.78 -21.69
CA SER A 53 -24.65 5.35 -23.06
C SER A 53 -23.71 5.95 -24.10
N GLN A 54 -23.25 7.20 -23.93
CA GLN A 54 -22.21 7.78 -24.78
C GLN A 54 -20.85 7.09 -24.59
N PHE A 55 -20.48 6.76 -23.36
CA PHE A 55 -19.25 6.01 -23.05
C PHE A 55 -19.34 4.59 -23.61
N MET A 56 -20.47 3.91 -23.44
CA MET A 56 -20.72 2.56 -23.95
C MET A 56 -20.82 2.55 -25.48
N GLY A 57 -21.35 3.61 -26.10
CA GLY A 57 -21.33 3.85 -27.55
C GLY A 57 -19.92 4.13 -28.09
N SER A 58 -19.10 4.88 -27.34
CA SER A 58 -17.68 5.10 -27.67
C SER A 58 -16.83 3.84 -27.45
N MET A 59 -17.21 2.99 -26.48
CA MET A 59 -16.59 1.67 -26.21
C MET A 59 -17.00 0.62 -27.23
N ALA A 60 -18.21 0.69 -27.79
CA ALA A 60 -18.66 -0.15 -28.91
C ALA A 60 -17.83 0.12 -30.19
N GLY A 61 -17.22 1.30 -30.32
CA GLY A 61 -16.22 1.63 -31.34
C GLY A 61 -14.76 1.36 -30.92
N ALA A 62 -14.50 1.05 -29.65
CA ALA A 62 -13.15 0.85 -29.09
C ALA A 62 -12.57 -0.56 -29.35
N GLY A 63 -13.21 -1.37 -30.19
CA GLY A 63 -12.78 -2.73 -30.56
C GLY A 63 -11.51 -2.83 -31.40
N LYS A 64 -10.67 -1.78 -31.46
CA LYS A 64 -9.44 -1.74 -32.29
C LYS A 64 -8.22 -1.16 -31.59
N MET A 65 -8.25 -0.98 -30.27
CA MET A 65 -7.02 -0.70 -29.53
C MET A 65 -6.31 -2.04 -29.29
N PRO A 66 -5.14 -2.29 -29.89
CA PRO A 66 -4.42 -3.52 -29.65
C PRO A 66 -4.18 -3.67 -28.14
N PRO A 67 -4.24 -4.90 -27.59
CA PRO A 67 -3.95 -5.12 -26.18
C PRO A 67 -2.58 -4.52 -25.86
N HIS A 68 -2.51 -3.69 -24.82
CA HIS A 68 -1.31 -3.01 -24.38
C HIS A 68 -1.16 -3.20 -22.87
N LYS A 69 0.07 -3.21 -22.39
CA LYS A 69 0.39 -3.19 -20.96
C LYS A 69 0.89 -1.79 -20.63
N HIS A 70 0.47 -1.23 -19.50
CA HIS A 70 1.08 0.01 -19.01
C HIS A 70 2.32 -0.31 -18.18
N CYS A 71 3.35 0.54 -18.29
CA CYS A 71 4.46 0.52 -17.35
C CYS A 71 3.94 0.74 -15.93
N ARG A 72 4.46 0.01 -14.94
CA ARG A 72 4.09 0.18 -13.54
C ARG A 72 4.50 1.55 -12.97
N ILE A 73 5.54 2.18 -13.52
CA ILE A 73 6.18 3.37 -12.96
C ILE A 73 5.80 4.64 -13.73
N CYS A 74 5.92 4.61 -15.06
CA CYS A 74 5.62 5.78 -15.91
C CYS A 74 4.29 5.68 -16.67
N HIS A 75 3.56 4.56 -16.54
CA HIS A 75 2.29 4.31 -17.23
C HIS A 75 2.28 4.36 -18.76
N GLU A 76 3.44 4.44 -19.39
CA GLU A 76 3.61 4.38 -20.85
C GLU A 76 3.02 3.09 -21.45
N ALA A 77 2.47 3.19 -22.68
CA ALA A 77 1.89 2.05 -23.38
C ALA A 77 2.98 1.14 -23.96
N ILE A 78 3.02 -0.11 -23.49
CA ILE A 78 4.00 -1.12 -23.85
C ILE A 78 3.29 -2.28 -24.58
N PRO A 79 3.89 -2.87 -25.63
CA PRO A 79 3.33 -4.06 -26.28
C PRO A 79 3.20 -5.26 -25.31
N VAL A 80 2.17 -6.09 -25.50
CA VAL A 80 1.85 -7.23 -24.61
C VAL A 80 3.00 -8.23 -24.41
N LYS A 81 3.95 -8.29 -25.34
CA LYS A 81 5.08 -9.23 -25.30
C LYS A 81 6.27 -8.77 -24.45
N ALA A 82 6.24 -7.56 -23.88
CA ALA A 82 7.30 -7.11 -22.99
C ALA A 82 7.12 -7.74 -21.60
N ASP A 83 8.09 -8.58 -21.23
CA ASP A 83 8.31 -9.15 -19.91
C ASP A 83 9.77 -8.81 -19.56
N PRO A 84 10.09 -7.94 -18.57
CA PRO A 84 9.29 -7.41 -17.45
C PRO A 84 8.26 -6.31 -17.80
N ARG A 85 7.27 -6.08 -16.91
CA ARG A 85 6.19 -5.06 -17.03
C ARG A 85 6.70 -3.62 -16.77
N VAL A 86 7.84 -3.30 -17.35
CA VAL A 86 8.58 -2.06 -17.11
C VAL A 86 9.03 -1.50 -18.46
N CYS A 87 8.99 -0.18 -18.59
CA CYS A 87 9.42 0.51 -19.80
C CYS A 87 10.94 0.31 -20.03
N LYS A 88 11.43 0.47 -21.27
CA LYS A 88 12.88 0.34 -21.59
C LYS A 88 13.75 1.50 -21.08
N ASN A 89 13.17 2.49 -20.39
CA ASN A 89 13.94 3.59 -19.80
C ASN A 89 14.67 3.12 -18.55
N GLN A 90 15.92 3.55 -18.37
CA GLN A 90 16.75 3.16 -17.23
C GLN A 90 16.12 3.55 -15.89
N GLU A 91 15.50 4.73 -15.77
CA GLU A 91 14.79 5.13 -14.55
C GLU A 91 13.67 4.14 -14.15
N CYS A 92 12.93 3.61 -15.12
CA CYS A 92 11.88 2.61 -14.84
C CYS A 92 12.50 1.31 -14.31
N ILE A 93 13.65 0.89 -14.86
CA ILE A 93 14.31 -0.36 -14.50
C ILE A 93 14.88 -0.27 -13.08
N ASP A 94 15.58 0.82 -12.78
CA ASP A 94 16.20 1.05 -11.47
C ASP A 94 15.15 1.11 -10.35
N GLN A 95 14.02 1.78 -10.60
CA GLN A 95 12.93 1.86 -9.62
C GLN A 95 12.25 0.51 -9.42
N ASN A 96 12.11 -0.31 -10.47
CA ASN A 96 11.57 -1.65 -10.31
C ASN A 96 12.51 -2.54 -9.46
N GLU A 97 13.83 -2.46 -9.67
CA GLU A 97 14.79 -3.21 -8.86
C GLU A 97 14.77 -2.78 -7.38
N LYS A 98 14.68 -1.48 -7.11
CA LYS A 98 14.56 -0.95 -5.75
C LYS A 98 13.26 -1.41 -5.08
N ASP A 99 12.15 -1.35 -5.80
CA ASP A 99 10.85 -1.81 -5.31
C ASP A 99 10.85 -3.30 -4.98
N GLU A 100 11.47 -4.14 -5.81
CA GLU A 100 11.57 -5.58 -5.56
C GLU A 100 12.37 -5.88 -4.29
N LYS A 101 13.47 -5.15 -4.06
CA LYS A 101 14.24 -5.26 -2.81
C LYS A 101 13.41 -4.80 -1.63
N ASN A 102 12.75 -3.65 -1.75
CA ASN A 102 11.93 -3.10 -0.67
C ASN A 102 10.76 -4.02 -0.29
N GLN A 103 10.06 -4.60 -1.27
CA GLN A 103 8.97 -5.54 -0.98
C GLN A 103 9.44 -6.79 -0.23
N LYS A 104 10.63 -7.32 -0.57
CA LYS A 104 11.23 -8.44 0.18
C LYS A 104 11.59 -8.01 1.60
N THR A 105 12.22 -6.84 1.76
CA THR A 105 12.60 -6.31 3.06
C THR A 105 11.38 -6.06 3.95
N VAL A 106 10.32 -5.41 3.45
CA VAL A 106 9.08 -5.16 4.21
C VAL A 106 8.43 -6.48 4.64
N ARG A 107 8.40 -7.47 3.76
CA ARG A 107 7.86 -8.80 4.09
C ARG A 107 8.66 -9.46 5.22
N ILE A 108 9.98 -9.42 5.14
CA ILE A 108 10.86 -9.99 6.18
C ILE A 108 10.70 -9.21 7.50
N ALA A 109 10.69 -7.88 7.44
CA ALA A 109 10.53 -7.00 8.59
C ALA A 109 9.23 -7.28 9.36
N MET A 110 8.13 -7.56 8.65
CA MET A 110 6.86 -7.94 9.27
C MET A 110 6.98 -9.24 10.10
N PHE A 111 7.66 -10.26 9.58
CA PHE A 111 7.89 -11.51 10.33
C PHE A 111 8.80 -11.30 11.53
N VAL A 112 9.86 -10.49 11.40
CA VAL A 112 10.74 -10.15 12.52
C VAL A 112 9.98 -9.40 13.61
N PHE A 113 9.14 -8.44 13.22
CA PHE A 113 8.29 -7.69 14.14
C PHE A 113 7.36 -8.64 14.93
N PHE A 114 6.58 -9.47 14.25
CA PHE A 114 5.73 -10.44 14.94
C PHE A 114 6.54 -11.47 15.74
N GLY A 115 7.71 -11.88 15.28
CA GLY A 115 8.59 -12.78 16.03
C GLY A 115 9.03 -12.20 17.36
N ILE A 116 9.33 -10.90 17.43
CA ILE A 116 9.78 -10.25 18.67
C ILE A 116 8.59 -9.90 19.59
N PHE A 117 7.47 -9.44 19.03
CA PHE A 117 6.31 -9.01 19.84
C PHE A 117 5.34 -10.12 20.19
N ALA A 118 5.03 -11.01 19.24
CA ALA A 118 4.02 -12.04 19.46
C ALA A 118 4.59 -13.22 20.28
N VAL A 119 5.85 -13.62 20.07
CA VAL A 119 6.43 -14.78 20.79
C VAL A 119 6.39 -14.64 22.32
N PRO A 120 6.88 -13.55 22.95
CA PRO A 120 6.81 -13.43 24.41
C PRO A 120 5.36 -13.35 24.91
N TYR A 121 4.47 -12.71 24.15
CA TYR A 121 3.04 -12.62 24.48
C TYR A 121 2.37 -14.00 24.50
N ILE A 122 2.60 -14.81 23.47
CA ILE A 122 2.07 -16.17 23.37
C ILE A 122 2.66 -17.07 24.46
N LEU A 123 3.97 -16.95 24.75
CA LEU A 123 4.63 -17.74 25.80
C LEU A 123 4.02 -17.47 27.18
N VAL A 124 3.78 -16.19 27.51
CA VAL A 124 3.09 -15.81 28.74
C VAL A 124 1.66 -16.36 28.74
N LEU A 125 0.93 -16.24 27.64
CA LEU A 125 -0.45 -16.73 27.55
C LEU A 125 -0.54 -18.25 27.75
N VAL A 126 0.34 -19.01 27.10
CA VAL A 126 0.39 -20.48 27.21
C VAL A 126 0.78 -20.93 28.61
N SER A 127 1.76 -20.27 29.23
CA SER A 127 2.16 -20.60 30.61
C SER A 127 1.07 -20.31 31.64
N ARG A 128 0.14 -19.40 31.37
CA ARG A 128 -1.05 -19.13 32.21
C ARG A 128 -2.22 -20.07 31.97
N ILE A 129 -2.26 -20.77 30.84
CA ILE A 129 -3.31 -21.74 30.52
C ILE A 129 -2.92 -23.15 31.00
N ILE A 130 -1.62 -23.47 30.98
CA ILE A 130 -1.09 -24.79 31.35
C ILE A 130 -0.71 -24.87 32.83
N GLY A 131 -0.39 -23.75 33.48
CA GLY A 131 -0.12 -23.66 34.92
C GLY A 131 -1.33 -23.16 35.70
#